data_AF-A0A7C7G496-F1
#
_entry.id   AF-A0A7C7G496-F1
#
_cell.length_a   1.000
_cell.length_b   1.000
_cell.length_c   1.000
_cell.angle_alpha   90.00
_cell.angle_beta   90.00
_cell.angle_gamma   90.00
#
_symmetry.space_group_name_H-M   'P 1'
#
loop_
_entity.id
_entity.type
_entity.pdbx_description
1 polymer ?
#
loop_
_entity_poly.entity_id
_entity_poly.type
_entity_poly.pdbx_seq_one_letter_code
_entity_poly.pdbx_strand_id
1 'polypeptide(L)'
;MIKLCYKEYEWKLTQGACKSFFDKTGLDLYTVFGDYINASLESQGETLIGRMQTFSKLHSRDIATKAFHAIISAENPEVKINEIEDATYRVSWQLSDRPDDLSEPWPLVMLSTAFAINEYMNKNLPKKKADI
;
A
#
# COMPACT_ATOMS: atom_id res chain seq x y z
N MET A 1 1.93 10.26 -0.39
CA MET A 1 2.81 9.80 -1.49
C MET A 1 3.13 8.33 -1.32
N ILE A 2 3.09 7.56 -2.40
CA ILE A 2 3.62 6.19 -2.49
C ILE A 2 4.99 6.28 -3.15
N LYS A 3 6.02 5.73 -2.50
CA LYS A 3 7.40 5.74 -2.99
C LYS A 3 7.72 4.40 -3.65
N LEU A 4 7.90 4.38 -4.96
CA LEU A 4 8.20 3.17 -5.73
C LEU A 4 9.35 3.40 -6.70
N CYS A 5 10.48 2.72 -6.46
CA CYS A 5 11.72 2.63 -7.25
C CYS A 5 12.40 3.94 -7.67
N TYR A 6 11.72 4.76 -8.47
CA TYR A 6 12.28 5.97 -9.10
C TYR A 6 11.30 7.14 -9.08
N LYS A 7 10.08 6.95 -8.55
CA LYS A 7 9.05 7.99 -8.54
C LYS A 7 8.21 7.93 -7.28
N GLU A 8 7.77 9.13 -6.88
CA GLU A 8 6.72 9.29 -5.88
C GLU A 8 5.39 9.51 -6.58
N TYR A 9 4.37 8.80 -6.13
CA TYR A 9 3.02 8.86 -6.67
C TYR A 9 2.07 9.47 -5.65
N GLU A 10 1.34 10.50 -6.07
CA GLU A 10 0.14 10.92 -5.37
C GLU A 10 -0.90 9.81 -5.44
N TRP A 11 -1.71 9.71 -4.40
CA TRP A 11 -2.74 8.70 -4.32
C TRP A 11 -3.96 9.26 -3.61
N LYS A 12 -5.12 8.73 -3.97
CA LYS A 12 -6.38 9.05 -3.32
C LYS A 12 -7.25 7.81 -3.22
N LEU A 13 -7.73 7.55 -2.00
CA LEU A 13 -8.64 6.45 -1.77
C LEU A 13 -10.08 6.91 -2.03
N THR A 14 -10.67 6.43 -3.11
CA THR A 14 -12.03 6.76 -3.52
C THR A 14 -12.87 5.49 -3.66
N GLN A 15 -14.20 5.62 -3.62
CA GLN A 15 -15.10 4.49 -3.91
C GLN A 15 -14.82 3.89 -5.31
N GLY A 16 -14.48 4.75 -6.29
CA GLY A 16 -14.10 4.31 -7.63
C GLY A 16 -12.81 3.46 -7.64
N ALA A 17 -11.80 3.86 -6.84
CA ALA A 17 -10.58 3.07 -6.65
C ALA A 17 -10.90 1.70 -6.06
N CYS A 18 -11.70 1.64 -4.99
CA CYS A 18 -12.10 0.39 -4.34
C CYS A 18 -12.85 -0.52 -5.30
N LYS A 19 -13.81 0.02 -6.06
CA LYS A 19 -14.55 -0.75 -7.07
C LYS A 19 -13.65 -1.27 -8.19
N SER A 20 -12.80 -0.41 -8.76
CA SER A 20 -11.86 -0.78 -9.81
C SER A 20 -10.90 -1.88 -9.37
N PHE A 21 -10.45 -1.84 -8.12
CA PHE A 21 -9.65 -2.91 -7.53
C PHE A 21 -10.45 -4.21 -7.42
N PHE A 22 -11.62 -4.17 -6.80
CA PHE A 22 -12.48 -5.34 -6.62
C PHE A 22 -12.84 -6.00 -7.96
N ASP A 23 -13.19 -5.22 -8.98
CA ASP A 23 -13.54 -5.75 -10.30
C ASP A 23 -12.34 -6.48 -10.97
N LYS A 24 -11.09 -6.16 -10.60
CA LYS A 24 -9.87 -6.78 -11.13
C LYS A 24 -9.36 -7.97 -10.33
N THR A 25 -9.70 -8.06 -9.04
CA THR A 25 -9.08 -9.02 -8.10
C THR A 25 -10.08 -9.89 -7.36
N GLY A 26 -11.33 -9.47 -7.26
CA GLY A 26 -12.34 -10.05 -6.36
C GLY A 26 -12.10 -9.78 -4.88
N LEU A 27 -11.11 -8.93 -4.53
CA LEU A 27 -10.74 -8.62 -3.16
C LEU A 27 -11.16 -7.21 -2.77
N ASP A 28 -11.45 -7.02 -1.47
CA ASP A 28 -11.73 -5.70 -0.92
C ASP A 28 -10.42 -4.94 -0.62
N LEU A 29 -10.30 -3.71 -1.13
CA LEU A 29 -9.07 -2.92 -1.04
C LEU A 29 -8.74 -2.52 0.41
N TYR A 30 -9.75 -2.23 1.23
CA TYR A 30 -9.54 -1.90 2.64
C TYR A 30 -9.04 -3.11 3.43
N THR A 31 -9.60 -4.28 3.15
CA THR A 31 -9.17 -5.54 3.76
C THR A 31 -7.71 -5.83 3.39
N VAL A 32 -7.35 -5.69 2.10
CA VAL A 32 -5.96 -5.89 1.66
C VAL A 32 -4.99 -4.97 2.41
N PHE A 33 -5.28 -3.68 2.57
CA PHE A 33 -4.42 -2.81 3.39
C PHE A 33 -4.48 -3.13 4.88
N GLY A 34 -5.66 -3.49 5.39
CA GLY A 34 -5.88 -3.90 6.78
C GLY A 34 -5.04 -5.10 7.18
N ASP A 35 -4.87 -6.08 6.28
CA ASP A 35 -4.05 -7.27 6.51
C ASP A 35 -2.59 -6.90 6.82
N TYR A 36 -2.02 -5.89 6.14
CA TYR A 36 -0.66 -5.41 6.44
C TYR A 36 -0.58 -4.75 7.81
N ILE A 37 -1.59 -3.95 8.19
CA ILE A 37 -1.64 -3.36 9.53
C ILE A 37 -1.71 -4.47 10.58
N ASN A 38 -2.60 -5.45 10.41
CA ASN A 38 -2.75 -6.56 11.34
C ASN A 38 -1.44 -7.38 11.46
N ALA A 39 -0.85 -7.77 10.33
CA ALA A 39 0.41 -8.49 10.31
C ALA A 39 1.56 -7.69 10.95
N SER A 40 1.54 -6.36 10.87
CA SER A 40 2.56 -5.52 11.49
C SER A 40 2.47 -5.52 13.02
N LEU A 41 1.27 -5.70 13.56
CA LEU A 41 1.00 -5.83 15.00
C LEU A 41 1.34 -7.24 15.49
N GLU A 42 0.98 -8.27 14.73
CA GLU A 42 1.25 -9.67 15.07
C GLU A 42 2.74 -10.01 15.02
N SER A 43 3.49 -9.37 14.11
CA SER A 43 4.94 -9.61 13.94
C SER A 43 5.82 -8.77 14.87
N GLN A 44 5.26 -8.17 15.93
CA GLN A 44 6.08 -7.45 16.91
C GLN A 44 7.02 -8.41 17.66
N GLY A 45 8.30 -8.05 17.71
CA GLY A 45 9.35 -8.90 18.29
C GLY A 45 10.03 -9.85 17.30
N GLU A 46 9.53 -9.96 16.06
CA GLU A 46 10.24 -10.70 15.01
C GLU A 46 11.46 -9.92 14.47
N THR A 47 12.41 -10.67 13.92
CA THR A 47 13.51 -10.06 13.15
C THR A 47 12.95 -9.34 11.93
N LEU A 48 13.68 -8.33 11.47
CA LEU A 48 13.32 -7.55 10.31
C LEU A 48 13.08 -8.41 9.05
N ILE A 49 13.91 -9.43 8.83
CA ILE A 49 13.76 -10.40 7.74
C ILE A 49 12.48 -11.24 7.92
N GLY A 50 12.18 -11.66 9.16
CA GLY A 50 10.94 -12.40 9.49
C GLY A 50 9.70 -11.59 9.11
N ARG A 51 9.65 -10.32 9.52
CA ARG A 51 8.57 -9.39 9.18
C ARG A 51 8.41 -9.22 7.66
N MET A 52 9.52 -9.04 6.94
CA MET A 52 9.50 -8.91 5.48
C MET A 52 8.95 -10.16 4.78
N GLN A 53 9.30 -11.35 5.26
CA GLN A 53 8.74 -12.60 4.74
C GLN A 53 7.26 -12.72 5.06
N THR A 54 6.83 -12.32 6.25
CA THR A 54 5.42 -12.30 6.65
C THR A 54 4.60 -11.39 5.72
N PHE A 55 5.04 -10.15 5.49
CA PHE A 55 4.34 -9.22 4.60
C PHE A 55 4.30 -9.69 3.15
N SER A 56 5.40 -10.25 2.64
CA SER A 56 5.47 -10.75 1.26
C SER A 56 4.53 -11.94 1.00
N LYS A 57 4.07 -12.63 2.05
CA LYS A 57 3.16 -13.79 1.96
C LYS A 57 1.69 -13.42 2.04
N LEU A 58 1.36 -12.21 2.51
CA LEU A 58 -0.05 -11.78 2.66
C LEU A 58 -0.76 -11.74 1.31
N HIS A 59 -0.12 -11.09 0.35
CA HIS A 59 -0.67 -10.87 -0.98
C HIS A 59 0.42 -11.02 -2.03
N SER A 60 0.06 -11.50 -3.21
CA SER A 60 1.02 -11.57 -4.32
C SER A 60 1.40 -10.17 -4.80
N ARG A 61 2.55 -10.05 -5.48
CA ARG A 61 2.96 -8.78 -6.11
C ARG A 61 1.90 -8.27 -7.09
N ASP A 62 1.20 -9.15 -7.81
CA ASP A 62 0.12 -8.77 -8.73
C ASP A 62 -1.06 -8.09 -8.01
N ILE A 63 -1.40 -8.55 -6.80
CA ILE A 63 -2.40 -7.88 -5.97
C ILE A 63 -1.88 -6.51 -5.51
N ALA A 64 -0.62 -6.43 -5.06
CA ALA A 64 -0.01 -5.18 -4.64
C ALA A 64 0.04 -4.14 -5.77
N THR A 65 0.43 -4.53 -7.00
CA THR A 65 0.47 -3.62 -8.15
C THR A 65 -0.92 -3.09 -8.51
N LYS A 66 -1.94 -3.96 -8.47
CA LYS A 66 -3.33 -3.55 -8.70
C LYS A 66 -3.85 -2.63 -7.59
N ALA A 67 -3.47 -2.87 -6.33
CA ALA A 67 -3.84 -2.01 -5.21
C ALA A 67 -3.24 -0.61 -5.35
N PHE A 68 -1.93 -0.52 -5.61
CA PHE A 68 -1.25 0.74 -5.88
C PHE A 68 -1.84 1.45 -7.10
N HIS A 69 -2.02 0.74 -8.22
CA HIS A 69 -2.59 1.33 -9.43
C HIS A 69 -3.99 1.89 -9.20
N ALA A 70 -4.85 1.19 -8.45
CA ALA A 70 -6.20 1.64 -8.16
C ALA A 70 -6.24 3.00 -7.44
N ILE A 71 -5.38 3.21 -6.46
CA ILE A 71 -5.34 4.47 -5.68
C ILE A 71 -4.52 5.58 -6.33
N ILE A 72 -3.50 5.22 -7.12
CA ILE A 72 -2.70 6.19 -7.87
C ILE A 72 -3.49 6.72 -9.06
N SER A 73 -4.13 5.84 -9.83
CA SER A 73 -4.93 6.23 -11.01
C SER A 73 -6.17 7.05 -10.67
N ALA A 74 -6.65 6.98 -9.43
CA ALA A 74 -7.72 7.83 -8.94
C ALA A 74 -7.31 9.31 -8.85
N GLU A 75 -6.02 9.59 -8.64
CA GLU A 75 -5.48 10.96 -8.63
C GLU A 75 -4.81 11.31 -9.97
N ASN A 76 -4.11 10.34 -10.57
CA ASN A 76 -3.39 10.51 -11.83
C ASN A 76 -3.74 9.39 -12.83
N PRO A 77 -4.79 9.57 -13.66
CA PRO A 77 -5.27 8.55 -14.60
C PRO A 77 -4.26 8.15 -15.69
N GLU A 78 -3.26 8.98 -15.97
CA GLU A 78 -2.24 8.72 -16.99
C GLU A 78 -1.24 7.64 -16.57
N VAL A 79 -1.17 7.34 -15.27
CA VAL A 79 -0.30 6.29 -14.74
C VAL A 79 -0.84 4.93 -15.17
N LYS A 80 -0.06 4.24 -16.01
CA LYS A 80 -0.38 2.90 -16.51
C LYS A 80 0.06 1.84 -15.52
N ILE A 81 -0.65 0.71 -15.50
CA ILE A 81 -0.34 -0.38 -14.57
C ILE A 81 1.06 -0.97 -14.78
N ASN A 82 1.53 -1.03 -16.03
CA ASN A 82 2.87 -1.54 -16.36
C ASN A 82 4.00 -0.68 -15.76
N GLU A 83 3.77 0.62 -15.55
CA GLU A 83 4.71 1.49 -14.83
C GLU A 83 4.84 1.06 -13.36
N ILE A 84 3.73 0.69 -12.72
CA ILE A 84 3.71 0.20 -11.33
C ILE A 84 4.30 -1.20 -11.23
N GLU A 85 4.03 -2.07 -12.20
CA GLU A 85 4.62 -3.42 -12.27
C GLU A 85 6.14 -3.37 -12.42
N ASP A 86 6.68 -2.52 -13.29
CA ASP A 86 8.12 -2.33 -13.44
C ASP A 86 8.73 -1.74 -12.16
N ALA A 87 8.09 -0.73 -11.57
CA ALA A 87 8.58 -0.13 -10.33
C ALA A 87 8.62 -1.15 -9.17
N THR A 88 7.56 -1.95 -8.97
CA THR A 88 7.54 -3.01 -7.94
C THR A 88 8.46 -4.19 -8.24
N TYR A 89 8.90 -4.37 -9.48
CA TYR A 89 9.90 -5.37 -9.85
C TYR A 89 11.34 -4.90 -9.58
N ARG A 90 11.61 -3.60 -9.75
CA ARG A 90 12.95 -3.02 -9.61
C ARG A 90 13.33 -2.63 -8.19
N VAL A 91 12.37 -2.50 -7.28
CA VAL A 91 12.66 -2.35 -5.85
C VAL A 91 13.33 -3.60 -5.30
N SER A 92 14.05 -3.42 -4.20
CA SER A 92 14.72 -4.55 -3.54
C SER A 92 13.68 -5.58 -3.05
N TRP A 93 14.13 -6.81 -2.84
CA TRP A 93 13.33 -7.85 -2.18
C TRP A 93 13.61 -7.93 -0.67
N GLN A 94 14.63 -7.18 -0.21
CA GLN A 94 14.99 -6.96 1.19
C GLN A 94 15.13 -5.47 1.47
N LEU A 95 15.06 -5.07 2.73
CA LEU A 95 15.34 -3.68 3.10
C LEU A 95 16.76 -3.32 2.70
N SER A 96 16.92 -2.12 2.15
CA SER A 96 18.23 -1.59 1.85
C SER A 96 18.68 -0.69 2.99
N ASP A 97 19.98 -0.67 3.27
CA ASP A 97 20.57 0.28 4.22
C ASP A 97 20.71 1.69 3.61
N ARG A 98 20.11 1.94 2.43
CA ARG A 98 20.24 3.20 1.71
C ARG A 98 19.13 4.15 2.16
N PRO A 99 19.46 5.33 2.72
CA PRO A 99 18.47 6.16 3.40
C PRO A 99 17.34 6.76 2.54
N ASP A 100 17.45 6.79 1.19
CA ASP A 100 16.61 7.69 0.38
C ASP A 100 16.39 7.31 -1.10
N ASP A 101 16.61 6.06 -1.52
CA ASP A 101 16.65 5.73 -2.95
C ASP A 101 15.35 5.13 -3.54
N LEU A 102 14.21 5.26 -2.85
CA LEU A 102 12.91 4.70 -3.29
C LEU A 102 12.97 3.18 -3.53
N SER A 103 14.01 2.47 -3.06
CA SER A 103 14.24 1.04 -3.32
C SER A 103 13.52 0.11 -2.35
N GLU A 104 12.68 0.66 -1.48
CA GLU A 104 11.99 -0.09 -0.45
C GLU A 104 11.18 -1.23 -1.05
N PRO A 105 11.27 -2.44 -0.47
CA PRO A 105 10.57 -3.59 -1.01
C PRO A 105 9.07 -3.34 -1.00
N TRP A 106 8.39 -3.71 -2.09
CA TRP A 106 6.96 -3.46 -2.28
C TRP A 106 6.06 -3.88 -1.09
N PRO A 107 6.34 -4.94 -0.31
CA PRO A 107 5.53 -5.29 0.86
C PRO A 107 5.62 -4.23 1.96
N LEU A 108 6.78 -3.59 2.13
CA LEU A 108 6.93 -2.48 3.07
C LEU A 108 6.20 -1.23 2.56
N VAL A 109 6.23 -0.99 1.25
CA VAL A 109 5.47 0.09 0.63
C VAL A 109 3.95 -0.13 0.82
N MET A 110 3.47 -1.37 0.74
CA MET A 110 2.07 -1.70 1.07
C MET A 110 1.75 -1.37 2.52
N LEU A 111 2.63 -1.74 3.46
CA LEU A 111 2.46 -1.44 4.88
C LEU A 111 2.44 0.06 5.17
N SER A 112 3.41 0.82 4.65
CA SER A 112 3.48 2.28 4.86
C SER A 112 2.26 2.99 4.25
N THR A 113 1.82 2.52 3.08
CA THR A 113 0.59 3.01 2.43
C THR A 113 -0.64 2.69 3.26
N ALA A 114 -0.74 1.49 3.84
CA ALA A 114 -1.85 1.09 4.69
C ALA A 114 -1.95 2.00 5.94
N PHE A 115 -0.83 2.29 6.60
CA PHE A 115 -0.82 3.23 7.72
C PHE A 115 -1.23 4.65 7.31
N ALA A 116 -0.74 5.14 6.17
CA ALA A 116 -1.11 6.45 5.65
C ALA A 116 -2.61 6.54 5.30
N ILE A 117 -3.19 5.48 4.72
CA ILE A 117 -4.63 5.35 4.48
C ILE A 117 -5.40 5.36 5.79
N ASN A 118 -4.99 4.56 6.78
CA ASN A 118 -5.66 4.50 8.07
C ASN A 118 -5.64 5.86 8.78
N GLU A 119 -4.51 6.56 8.74
CA GLU A 119 -4.40 7.93 9.28
C GLU A 119 -5.33 8.90 8.54
N TYR A 120 -5.35 8.86 7.19
CA TYR A 120 -6.24 9.68 6.37
C TYR A 120 -7.71 9.44 6.73
N MET A 121 -8.14 8.18 6.85
CA MET A 121 -9.52 7.84 7.19
C MET A 121 -9.86 8.38 8.58
N ASN A 122 -9.01 8.13 9.59
CA ASN A 122 -9.25 8.59 10.96
C ASN A 122 -9.31 10.12 11.08
N LYS A 123 -8.52 10.86 10.30
CA LYS A 123 -8.59 12.34 10.27
C LYS A 123 -9.87 12.87 9.65
N ASN A 124 -10.45 12.15 8.69
CA ASN A 124 -11.64 12.56 7.94
C ASN A 124 -12.95 11.93 8.47
N LEU A 125 -12.89 11.11 9.52
CA LEU A 125 -14.09 10.64 10.19
C LEU A 125 -14.83 11.85 10.79
N PRO A 126 -16.15 12.02 10.53
CA PRO A 126 -16.92 13.09 11.16
C PRO A 126 -16.84 12.91 12.68
N LYS A 127 -16.25 13.90 13.37
CA LYS A 127 -16.23 13.91 14.84
C LYS A 127 -17.67 13.83 15.32
N LYS A 128 -17.97 12.81 16.13
CA LYS A 128 -19.27 12.66 16.78
C LYS A 128 -19.59 14.00 17.46
N LYS A 129 -20.73 14.63 17.11
CA LYS A 129 -21.17 15.84 17.82
C LYS A 129 -21.28 15.44 19.29
N ALA A 130 -20.55 16.13 20.16
CA ALA A 130 -20.77 16.00 21.59
C ALA A 130 -22.20 16.45 21.85
N ASP A 131 -23.02 15.58 22.44
CA ASP A 131 -24.34 15.95 22.90
C ASP A 131 -24.14 17.00 24.03
N ILE A 132 -24.47 18.26 23.74
CA ILE A 132 -24.53 19.37 24.71
C ILE A 132 -25.96 19.41 25.26
#